data_AF-A0A382B974-F1
#
_entry.id   AF-A0A382B974-F1
#
_cell.length_a   1.000
_cell.length_b   1.000
_cell.length_c   1.000
_cell.angle_alpha   90.00
_cell.angle_beta   90.00
_cell.angle_gamma   90.00
#
_symmetry.space_group_name_H-M   'P 1'
#
loop_
_entity.id
_entity.type
_entity.pdbx_description
1 polymer ?
#
loop_
_entity_poly.entity_id
_entity_poly.type
_entity_poly.pdbx_seq_one_letter_code
_entity_poly.pdbx_strand_id
1 'polypeptide(L)' 'VIKTFIIIVVLAGFNPLHGGKDLMIFPNKFETIEACLEYAKENRDPLFFKTWEFYGVQPIENIYCINEEKLKGLDIRPNT' A
#
# COMPACT_ATOMS: atom_id res chain seq x y z
N VAL A 1 17.12 -13.47 8.74
CA VAL A 1 15.70 -13.10 8.86
C VAL A 1 15.07 -13.25 7.49
N ILE A 2 13.95 -13.97 7.39
CA ILE A 2 13.20 -14.08 6.12
C ILE A 2 12.60 -12.71 5.83
N LYS A 3 12.87 -12.14 4.66
CA LYS A 3 12.28 -10.86 4.26
C LYS A 3 10.83 -11.09 3.89
N THR A 4 9.93 -10.25 4.39
CA THR A 4 8.52 -10.29 4.05
C THR A 4 8.16 -9.01 3.34
N PHE A 5 7.56 -9.11 2.16
CA PHE A 5 7.07 -7.99 1.38
C PHE A 5 5.56 -7.87 1.53
N ILE A 6 5.07 -6.63 1.59
CA ILE A 6 3.64 -6.31 1.64
C ILE A 6 3.29 -5.26 0.60
N ILE A 7 1.99 -5.18 0.31
CA ILE A 7 1.44 -4.25 -0.67
C ILE A 7 0.97 -2.97 0.02
N ILE A 8 1.34 -1.84 -0.56
CA ILE A 8 0.86 -0.52 -0.16
C ILE A 8 0.32 0.21 -1.38
N VAL A 9 -0.94 0.62 -1.33
CA VAL A 9 -1.54 1.51 -2.33
C VAL A 9 -1.43 2.94 -1.83
N VAL A 10 -0.96 3.86 -2.67
CA VAL A 10 -0.75 5.27 -2.31
C VAL A 10 -1.68 6.15 -3.14
N LEU A 11 -2.49 6.98 -2.47
CA LEU A 11 -3.34 7.96 -3.13
C LEU A 11 -2.50 9.12 -3.67
N ALA A 12 -2.95 9.70 -4.78
CA ALA A 12 -2.30 10.85 -5.38
C ALA A 12 -2.58 12.13 -4.59
N GLY A 13 -1.55 12.97 -4.48
CA GLY A 13 -1.62 14.23 -3.75
C GLY A 13 -1.33 14.08 -2.26
N PHE A 14 -1.51 15.17 -1.52
CA PHE A 14 -1.31 15.23 -0.08
C PHE A 14 -2.62 15.52 0.60
N ASN A 15 -2.89 14.83 1.71
CA ASN A 15 -4.05 15.07 2.52
C ASN A 15 -3.95 16.46 3.17
N PRO A 16 -4.94 17.36 3.01
CA PRO A 16 -4.86 18.71 3.54
C PRO A 16 -4.91 18.78 5.08
N LEU A 17 -5.35 17.72 5.77
CA LEU A 17 -5.46 17.69 7.23
C LEU A 17 -4.12 17.40 7.92
N HIS A 18 -3.31 16.50 7.35
CA HIS A 18 -2.04 16.07 7.95
C HIS A 18 -0.81 16.29 7.07
N GLY A 19 -0.99 16.82 5.85
CA GLY A 19 0.10 17.16 4.91
C GLY A 19 0.88 15.96 4.37
N GLY A 20 0.45 14.73 4.68
CA GLY A 20 1.08 13.48 4.25
C GLY A 20 0.32 12.82 3.11
N LYS A 21 0.89 11.78 2.51
CA LYS A 21 0.16 10.93 1.57
C LYS A 21 -0.72 9.95 2.32
N ASP A 22 -1.94 9.77 1.82
CA ASP A 22 -2.81 8.69 2.27
C ASP A 22 -2.36 7.38 1.62
N LEU A 23 -2.33 6.33 2.45
CA LEU A 23 -1.87 5.01 2.04
C LEU A 23 -2.76 3.92 2.64
N MET A 24 -2.91 2.83 1.89
CA MET A 24 -3.63 1.63 2.31
C MET A 24 -2.63 0.46 2.35
N ILE A 25 -2.47 -0.15 3.52
CA ILE A 25 -1.62 -1.32 3.70
C ILE A 25 -2.50 -2.57 3.59
N PHE A 26 -2.08 -3.51 2.74
CA PHE A 26 -2.77 -4.80 2.58
C PHE A 26 -2.06 -5.88 3.41
N PRO A 27 -2.83 -6.81 4.02
CA PRO A 27 -2.28 -7.83 4.93
C PRO A 27 -1.52 -8.96 4.20
N ASN A 28 -1.61 -9.02 2.87
CA ASN A 28 -0.93 -10.03 2.06
C ASN A 28 0.59 -9.93 2.25
N LYS A 29 1.21 -11.09 2.50
CA LYS A 29 2.65 -11.23 2.76
C LYS A 29 3.27 -12.11 1.69
N PHE A 30 4.42 -11.69 1.19
CA PHE A 30 5.16 -12.38 0.13
C PHE A 30 6.61 -12.58 0.55
N GLU A 31 7.20 -13.72 0.20
CA GLU A 31 8.60 -14.02 0.52
C GLU A 31 9.58 -13.29 -0.41
N THR A 32 9.15 -12.98 -1.64
CA THR A 32 9.96 -12.28 -2.65
C THR A 32 9.24 -11.03 -3.14
N ILE A 33 10.01 -10.07 -3.65
CA ILE A 33 9.45 -8.85 -4.23
C ILE A 33 8.75 -9.14 -5.56
N GLU A 34 9.25 -10.12 -6.33
CA GLU A 34 8.69 -10.54 -7.60
C GLU A 34 7.28 -11.09 -7.44
N ALA A 35 7.06 -11.97 -6.45
CA ALA A 35 5.73 -12.53 -6.15
C ALA A 35 4.74 -11.43 -5.71
N CYS A 36 5.21 -10.45 -4.95
CA CYS A 36 4.39 -9.31 -4.55
C CYS A 36 3.98 -8.45 -5.77
N LEU A 37 4.92 -8.15 -6.66
CA LEU A 37 4.68 -7.33 -7.85
C LEU A 37 3.74 -8.05 -8.85
N GLU A 38 3.93 -9.35 -9.03
CA GLU A 38 3.06 -10.18 -9.87
C GLU A 38 1.63 -10.17 -9.33
N TYR A 39 1.46 -10.44 -8.03
CA TYR A 39 0.14 -10.37 -7.40
C TYR A 39 -0.49 -8.98 -7.53
N ALA A 40 0.27 -7.91 -7.27
CA ALA A 40 -0.23 -6.54 -7.38
C ALA A 40 -0.68 -6.18 -8.81
N LYS A 41 0.01 -6.71 -9.82
CA LYS A 41 -0.35 -6.53 -11.23
C LYS A 41 -1.65 -7.26 -11.58
N GLU A 42 -1.79 -8.52 -11.15
CA GLU A 42 -2.98 -9.34 -11.42
C GLU A 42 -4.21 -8.86 -10.65
N ASN A 43 -4.00 -8.26 -9.47
CA ASN A 43 -5.06 -7.82 -8.57
C ASN A 43 -5.19 -6.30 -8.49
N ARG A 44 -4.70 -5.56 -9.49
CA ARG A 44 -4.68 -4.08 -9.47
C ARG A 44 -6.05 -3.49 -9.18
N ASP A 45 -7.06 -3.90 -9.94
CA ASP A 45 -8.40 -3.34 -9.82
C ASP A 45 -9.06 -3.70 -8.46
N PRO A 46 -8.99 -4.95 -7.96
CA PRO A 46 -9.39 -5.28 -6.59
C PRO A 46 -8.71 -4.42 -5.51
N LEU A 47 -7.39 -4.19 -5.62
CA LEU A 47 -6.64 -3.34 -4.69
C LEU A 47 -7.13 -1.89 -4.73
N PHE A 48 -7.47 -1.40 -5.92
CA PHE A 48 -8.02 -0.05 -6.12
C PHE A 48 -9.40 0.09 -5.49
N PHE A 49 -10.31 -0.84 -5.81
CA PHE A 49 -11.66 -0.83 -5.23
C PHE A 49 -11.63 -0.87 -3.71
N LYS A 50 -10.78 -1.74 -3.13
CA LYS A 50 -10.67 -1.83 -1.67
C LYS A 50 -10.13 -0.54 -1.03
N THR A 51 -9.20 0.13 -1.71
CA THR A 51 -8.70 1.44 -1.27
C THR A 51 -9.80 2.50 -1.33
N TRP A 52 -10.60 2.52 -2.40
CA TRP A 52 -11.71 3.46 -2.56
C TRP A 52 -12.88 3.22 -1.60
N GLU A 53 -13.10 1.98 -1.15
CA GLU A 53 -14.07 1.72 -0.08
C GLU A 53 -13.74 2.47 1.22
N PHE A 54 -12.45 2.70 1.50
CA PHE A 54 -11.99 3.40 2.70
C PHE A 54 -11.88 4.91 2.50
N TYR A 55 -11.30 5.34 1.39
CA TYR A 55 -10.94 6.75 1.16
C TYR A 55 -11.91 7.49 0.21
N GLY A 56 -12.89 6.79 -0.36
CA GLY A 56 -13.66 7.27 -1.51
C GLY A 56 -12.89 7.13 -2.83
N VAL A 57 -13.61 7.32 -3.95
CA VAL A 57 -12.99 7.26 -5.28
C VAL A 57 -12.04 8.44 -5.46
N GLN A 58 -10.74 8.15 -5.47
CA GLN A 58 -9.66 9.12 -5.62
C GLN A 58 -8.57 8.58 -6.56
N PRO A 59 -7.81 9.44 -7.26
CA PRO A 59 -6.71 8.98 -8.08
C PRO A 59 -5.66 8.24 -7.24
N ILE A 60 -5.23 7.08 -7.72
CA ILE A 60 -4.14 6.30 -7.11
C ILE A 60 -2.85 6.64 -7.84
N GLU A 61 -1.81 6.98 -7.08
CA GLU A 61 -0.49 7.30 -7.63
C GLU A 61 0.28 6.03 -7.99
N ASN A 62 0.36 5.08 -7.05
CA ASN A 62 1.13 3.86 -7.26
C ASN A 62 0.74 2.72 -6.30
N ILE A 63 1.15 1.51 -6.65
CA ILE A 63 1.18 0.35 -5.76
C ILE A 63 2.65 0.00 -5.51
N TYR A 64 3.03 -0.10 -4.23
CA TYR A 64 4.38 -0.48 -3.82
C TYR A 64 4.39 -1.85 -3.17
N CYS A 65 5.45 -2.61 -3.48
CA CYS A 65 5.84 -3.81 -2.74
C CYS A 65 7.04 -3.48 -1.86
N ILE A 66 6.81 -3.41 -0.54
CA ILE A 66 7.81 -2.93 0.41
C ILE A 66 8.13 -4.04 1.41
N ASN A 67 9.41 -4.19 1.77
CA ASN A 67 9.81 -5.03 2.89
C ASN A 67 9.17 -4.49 4.19
N GLU A 68 8.40 -5.34 4.87
CA GLU A 68 7.69 -5.05 6.12
C GLU A 68 8.60 -4.44 7.19
N GLU A 69 9.87 -4.82 7.24
CA GLU A 69 10.84 -4.24 8.18
C GLU A 69 11.11 -2.75 7.93
N LYS A 70 11.02 -2.29 6.68
CA LYS A 70 11.18 -0.87 6.35
C LYS A 70 10.00 -0.03 6.87
N LEU A 71 8.82 -0.64 7.04
CA LEU A 71 7.65 0.06 7.57
C LEU A 71 7.76 0.37 9.04
N LYS A 72 8.44 -0.49 9.81
CA LYS A 72 8.71 -0.24 11.23
C LYS A 72 9.57 1.01 11.46
N GLY A 73 10.34 1.43 10.46
CA GLY A 73 11.16 2.64 10.50
C GLY A 73 10.49 3.87 9.89
N LEU A 74 9.29 3.75 9.34
CA LEU A 74 8.53 4.85 8.77
C LEU A 74 7.43 5.25 9.77
N ASP A 75 7.25 6.55 10.03
CA ASP A 75 6.10 7.08 10.80
C ASP A 75 4.82 6.97 9.96
N ILE A 76 4.43 5.74 9.65
CA ILE A 76 3.19 5.42 8.98
C ILE A 76 2.18 5.18 10.08
N ARG A 77 1.21 6.08 10.18
CA ARG A 77 0.02 5.89 11.03
C ARG A 77 -1.02 5.16 10.18
N PRO A 78 -1.18 3.84 10.32
CA PRO A 78 -2.27 3.17 9.63
C PRO A 78 -3.58 3.79 10.12
N ASN A 79 -4.42 4.23 9.18
CA ASN A 79 -5.82 4.51 9.49
C ASN A 79 -6.47 3.16 9.80
N THR A 80 -6.57 2.83 11.09
CA THR A 80 -7.35 1.71 11.63
C THR A 80 -8.81 2.08 11.77
#